data_AF-A0A352F8R3-F1
#
_entry.id   AF-A0A352F8R3-F1
#
_cell.length_a   1.000
_cell.length_b   1.000
_cell.length_c   1.000
_cell.angle_alpha   90.00
_cell.angle_beta   90.00
_cell.angle_gamma   90.00
#
_symmetry.space_group_name_H-M   'P 1'
#
loop_
_entity.id
_entity.type
_entity.pdbx_description
1 polymer ?
#
loop_
_entity_poly.entity_id
_entity_poly.type
_entity_poly.pdbx_seq_one_letter_code
_entity_poly.pdbx_strand_id
1 'polypeptide(L)'
;MKNKQQKVPTVRLRNSYVTTVVSISMVLFLLSLLGLLILNARRIGDYVKENIGFSVILKDNVREADRVQLMKYFDASPAIKSTIFISAEQAATELQKELGENFIEFLGVNPLKPSVDIKFHAQYANPDSIARFEKEFSAYPQVEEVYYQESMVNLVNENLKKISVVILAFSALLLLISIALFNNTIRLLVYSKRFIIKTMQLVGANRKYILRPFILRGILNGVFGSVLAIFLFLGVIYIARRQMPEILQFTDGKTIAMLILLIFASGLILAGLTTVMAVNKYLGIERDRLYY
;
A
#
# COMPACT_ATOMS: atom_id res chain seq x y z
N MET A 1 -39.80 36.73 -43.03
CA MET A 1 -39.24 35.39 -42.74
C MET A 1 -37.84 35.54 -42.15
N LYS A 2 -37.66 35.29 -40.83
CA LYS A 2 -36.37 35.43 -40.14
C LYS A 2 -35.91 34.06 -39.64
N ASN A 3 -34.79 33.60 -40.18
CA ASN A 3 -34.13 32.33 -39.90
C ASN A 3 -33.69 32.28 -38.41
N LYS A 4 -34.43 31.56 -37.56
CA LYS A 4 -33.97 31.23 -36.18
C LYS A 4 -33.04 30.04 -36.27
N GLN A 5 -31.73 30.31 -36.36
CA GLN A 5 -30.71 29.30 -36.10
C GLN A 5 -30.92 28.75 -34.68
N GLN A 6 -31.31 27.48 -34.58
CA GLN A 6 -31.37 26.76 -33.32
C GLN A 6 -29.96 26.67 -32.74
N LYS A 7 -29.63 27.54 -31.78
CA LYS A 7 -28.42 27.41 -30.97
C LYS A 7 -28.50 26.11 -30.19
N VAL A 8 -27.70 25.12 -30.59
CA VAL A 8 -27.50 23.88 -29.83
C VAL A 8 -27.09 24.26 -28.40
N PRO A 9 -27.76 23.78 -27.34
CA PRO A 9 -27.49 24.22 -25.98
C PRO A 9 -26.12 23.73 -25.52
N THR A 10 -25.13 24.63 -25.53
CA THR A 10 -23.74 24.40 -25.08
C THR A 10 -23.63 23.97 -23.61
N VAL A 11 -24.67 24.21 -22.81
CA VAL A 11 -24.76 23.85 -21.39
C VAL A 11 -24.76 22.33 -21.15
N ARG A 12 -25.42 21.53 -22.01
CA ARG A 12 -25.52 20.07 -21.81
C ARG A 12 -24.18 19.34 -22.00
N LEU A 13 -23.32 19.82 -22.90
CA LEU A 13 -22.03 19.18 -23.18
C LEU A 13 -20.99 19.48 -22.08
N ARG A 14 -20.95 20.71 -21.56
CA ARG A 14 -20.02 21.10 -20.48
C ARG A 14 -20.24 20.31 -19.19
N ASN A 15 -21.51 20.05 -18.83
CA ASN A 15 -21.85 19.25 -17.65
C ASN A 15 -21.36 17.79 -17.74
N SER A 16 -21.31 17.20 -18.94
CA SER A 16 -20.87 15.81 -19.11
C SER A 16 -19.34 15.65 -18.92
N TYR A 17 -18.55 16.65 -19.29
CA TYR A 17 -17.09 16.61 -19.06
C TYR A 17 -16.73 16.81 -17.59
N VAL A 18 -17.34 17.79 -16.93
CA VAL A 18 -17.08 18.08 -15.50
C VAL A 18 -17.42 16.86 -14.63
N THR A 19 -18.59 16.26 -14.83
CA THR A 19 -19.01 15.07 -14.08
C THR A 19 -18.08 13.87 -14.28
N THR A 20 -17.54 13.71 -15.49
CA THR A 20 -16.55 12.66 -15.79
C THR A 20 -15.24 12.90 -15.04
N VAL A 21 -14.70 14.12 -15.10
CA VAL A 21 -13.45 14.48 -14.42
C VAL A 21 -13.60 14.28 -12.91
N VAL A 22 -14.71 14.74 -12.31
CA VAL A 22 -15.00 14.56 -10.89
C VAL A 22 -15.13 13.09 -10.51
N SER A 23 -15.77 12.27 -11.35
CA SER A 23 -15.91 10.83 -11.07
C SER A 23 -14.56 10.12 -11.10
N ILE A 24 -13.73 10.39 -12.11
CA ILE A 24 -12.37 9.83 -12.23
C ILE A 24 -11.51 10.27 -11.06
N SER A 25 -11.54 11.56 -10.73
CA SER A 25 -10.76 12.10 -9.62
C SER A 25 -11.14 11.46 -8.30
N MET A 26 -12.44 11.22 -8.06
CA MET A 26 -12.90 10.60 -6.82
C MET A 26 -12.41 9.15 -6.70
N VAL A 27 -12.46 8.39 -7.80
CA VAL A 27 -11.98 7.00 -7.78
C VAL A 27 -10.45 6.94 -7.61
N LEU A 28 -9.71 7.76 -8.34
CA LEU A 28 -8.25 7.85 -8.18
C LEU A 28 -7.86 8.30 -6.76
N PHE A 29 -8.56 9.29 -6.21
CA PHE A 29 -8.37 9.76 -4.84
C PHE A 29 -8.61 8.64 -3.82
N LEU A 30 -9.72 7.90 -3.93
CA LEU A 30 -10.00 6.78 -3.03
C LEU A 30 -8.92 5.69 -3.14
N LEU A 31 -8.50 5.32 -4.35
CA LEU A 31 -7.39 4.39 -4.54
C LEU A 31 -6.08 4.90 -3.92
N SER A 32 -5.84 6.20 -3.96
CA SER A 32 -4.68 6.85 -3.34
C SER A 32 -4.70 6.72 -1.82
N LEU A 33 -5.87 6.93 -1.21
CA LEU A 33 -6.05 6.77 0.24
C LEU A 33 -5.84 5.32 0.66
N LEU A 34 -6.38 4.35 -0.08
CA LEU A 34 -6.14 2.93 0.18
C LEU A 34 -4.66 2.56 0.06
N GLY A 35 -3.98 3.10 -0.95
CA GLY A 35 -2.53 2.93 -1.10
C GLY A 35 -1.75 3.50 0.08
N LEU A 36 -2.10 4.69 0.55
CA LEU A 36 -1.52 5.30 1.74
C LEU A 36 -1.76 4.43 2.99
N LEU A 37 -2.97 3.91 3.17
CA LEU A 37 -3.32 3.04 4.30
C LEU A 37 -2.50 1.74 4.30
N ILE A 38 -2.36 1.08 3.14
CA ILE A 38 -1.53 -0.14 3.03
C ILE A 38 -0.08 0.17 3.40
N LEU A 39 0.49 1.25 2.87
CA LEU A 39 1.88 1.59 3.11
C LEU A 39 2.13 1.92 4.58
N ASN A 40 1.22 2.65 5.24
CA ASN A 40 1.32 2.92 6.67
C ASN A 40 1.13 1.67 7.52
N ALA A 41 0.14 0.84 7.20
CA ALA A 41 -0.07 -0.43 7.90
C ALA A 41 1.18 -1.32 7.83
N ARG A 42 1.83 -1.39 6.66
CA ARG A 42 3.10 -2.12 6.49
C ARG A 42 4.20 -1.54 7.37
N ARG A 43 4.41 -0.22 7.36
CA ARG A 43 5.48 0.41 8.17
C ARG A 43 5.26 0.27 9.67
N ILE A 44 4.02 0.42 10.14
CA ILE A 44 3.66 0.15 11.54
C ILE A 44 3.93 -1.32 11.85
N GLY A 45 3.51 -2.22 10.96
CA GLY A 45 3.78 -3.65 11.05
C GLY A 45 5.26 -3.97 11.15
N ASP A 46 6.09 -3.36 10.31
CA ASP A 46 7.54 -3.51 10.29
C ASP A 46 8.15 -2.98 11.60
N TYR A 47 7.71 -1.82 12.07
CA TYR A 47 8.15 -1.27 13.35
C TYR A 47 7.82 -2.20 14.52
N VAL A 48 6.59 -2.74 14.58
CA VAL A 48 6.20 -3.69 15.63
C VAL A 48 7.04 -4.96 15.53
N LYS A 49 7.18 -5.53 14.32
CA LYS A 49 7.99 -6.73 14.06
C LYS A 49 9.44 -6.59 14.50
N GLU A 50 10.06 -5.44 14.24
CA GLU A 50 11.45 -5.16 14.63
C GLU A 50 11.63 -4.93 16.12
N ASN A 51 10.55 -4.79 16.87
CA ASN A 51 10.57 -4.61 18.32
C ASN A 51 9.92 -5.77 19.08
N ILE A 52 9.60 -6.89 18.41
CA ILE A 52 9.19 -8.11 19.10
C ILE A 52 10.40 -8.63 19.88
N GLY A 53 10.21 -8.88 21.18
CA GLY A 53 11.22 -9.46 22.05
C GLY A 53 11.53 -10.89 21.61
N PHE A 54 12.80 -11.10 21.24
CA PHE A 54 13.37 -12.41 21.01
C PHE A 54 14.65 -12.49 21.83
N SER A 55 14.65 -13.33 22.85
CA SER A 55 15.70 -13.40 23.86
C SER A 55 16.32 -14.78 23.86
N VAL A 56 17.64 -14.83 23.67
CA VAL A 56 18.44 -16.06 23.77
C VAL A 56 18.99 -16.14 25.18
N ILE A 57 18.46 -17.07 25.99
CA ILE A 57 18.90 -17.30 27.36
C ILE A 57 20.20 -18.10 27.34
N LEU A 58 21.20 -17.60 28.04
CA LEU A 58 22.51 -18.24 28.15
C LEU A 58 22.59 -19.06 29.44
N LYS A 59 23.45 -20.09 29.42
CA LYS A 59 23.78 -20.86 30.63
C LYS A 59 24.56 -20.01 31.64
N ASP A 60 24.46 -20.35 32.93
CA ASP A 60 25.01 -19.55 34.04
C ASP A 60 26.54 -19.32 33.98
N ASN A 61 27.30 -20.23 33.37
CA ASN A 61 28.78 -20.22 33.36
C ASN A 61 29.40 -19.99 31.97
N VAL A 62 28.73 -19.24 31.10
CA VAL A 62 29.30 -18.91 29.78
C VAL A 62 30.49 -17.95 29.94
N ARG A 63 31.67 -18.36 29.46
CA ARG A 63 32.87 -17.52 29.49
C ARG A 63 32.66 -16.28 28.62
N GLU A 64 33.21 -15.15 29.05
CA GLU A 64 33.07 -13.88 28.30
C GLU A 64 33.56 -13.98 26.85
N ALA A 65 34.64 -14.71 26.60
CA ALA A 65 35.15 -14.93 25.25
C ALA A 65 34.13 -15.66 24.35
N ASP A 66 33.45 -16.68 24.89
CA ASP A 66 32.45 -17.46 24.16
C ASP A 66 31.19 -16.61 23.91
N ARG A 67 30.78 -15.79 24.89
CA ARG A 67 29.68 -14.81 24.74
C ARG A 67 29.98 -13.80 23.63
N VAL A 68 31.18 -13.19 23.65
CA VAL A 68 31.57 -12.20 22.63
C VAL A 68 31.64 -12.84 21.25
N GLN A 69 32.09 -14.08 21.13
CA GLN A 69 32.07 -14.81 19.87
C GLN A 69 30.65 -15.04 19.36
N LEU A 70 29.73 -15.45 20.23
CA LEU A 70 28.32 -15.65 19.90
C LEU A 70 27.66 -14.34 19.44
N MET A 71 27.89 -13.24 20.16
CA MET A 71 27.39 -11.92 19.77
C MET A 71 27.92 -11.48 18.40
N LYS A 72 29.21 -11.68 18.11
CA LYS A 72 29.78 -11.38 16.79
C LYS A 72 29.14 -12.21 15.68
N TYR A 73 28.78 -13.47 15.95
CA TYR A 73 28.07 -14.30 14.97
C TYR A 73 26.67 -13.74 14.70
N PHE A 74 25.94 -13.34 15.74
CA PHE A 74 24.63 -12.72 15.60
C PHE A 74 24.71 -11.37 14.85
N ASP A 75 25.64 -10.50 15.22
CA ASP A 75 25.82 -9.19 14.58
C ASP A 75 26.27 -9.29 13.11
N ALA A 76 26.92 -10.40 12.73
CA ALA A 76 27.28 -10.67 11.34
C ALA A 76 26.09 -11.14 10.48
N SER A 77 24.96 -11.51 11.10
CA SER A 77 23.79 -12.00 10.38
C SER A 77 23.04 -10.85 9.71
N PRO A 78 22.76 -10.93 8.39
CA PRO A 78 21.96 -9.91 7.70
C PRO A 78 20.50 -9.87 8.16
N ALA A 79 20.07 -10.86 8.96
CA ALA A 79 18.73 -10.91 9.53
C ALA A 79 18.57 -10.09 10.82
N ILE A 80 19.67 -9.85 11.51
CA ILE A 80 19.68 -9.24 12.83
C ILE A 80 19.96 -7.75 12.68
N LYS A 81 19.08 -6.94 13.28
CA LYS A 81 19.16 -5.48 13.30
C LYS A 81 20.04 -4.99 14.45
N SER A 82 19.97 -5.66 15.60
CA SER A 82 20.79 -5.35 16.76
C SER A 82 20.78 -6.51 17.76
N THR A 83 21.89 -6.70 18.47
CA THR A 83 21.94 -7.54 19.66
C THR A 83 22.28 -6.72 20.90
N ILE A 84 21.68 -7.07 22.03
CA ILE A 84 21.93 -6.43 23.33
C ILE A 84 22.15 -7.54 24.35
N PHE A 85 23.30 -7.54 25.01
CA PHE A 85 23.55 -8.44 26.13
C PHE A 85 22.98 -7.85 27.41
N ILE A 86 22.21 -8.66 28.14
CA ILE A 86 21.63 -8.32 29.42
C ILE A 86 22.21 -9.28 30.46
N SER A 87 22.92 -8.74 31.44
CA SER A 87 23.43 -9.56 32.55
C SER A 87 22.29 -9.97 33.48
N ALA A 88 22.47 -11.05 34.25
CA ALA A 88 21.50 -11.47 35.27
C ALA A 88 21.16 -10.34 36.27
N GLU A 89 22.15 -9.51 36.61
CA GLU A 89 22.00 -8.35 37.51
C GLU A 89 21.20 -7.21 36.86
N GLN A 90 21.45 -6.94 35.57
CA GLN A 90 20.70 -5.94 34.81
C GLN A 90 19.25 -6.37 34.63
N ALA A 91 19.01 -7.62 34.25
CA ALA A 91 17.67 -8.19 34.13
C ALA A 91 16.91 -8.09 35.46
N ALA A 92 17.59 -8.33 36.58
CA ALA A 92 16.96 -8.21 37.90
C ALA A 92 16.61 -6.78 38.27
N THR A 93 17.50 -5.83 37.94
CA THR A 93 17.26 -4.40 38.17
C THR A 93 16.06 -3.91 37.34
N GLU A 94 15.96 -4.34 36.09
CA GLU A 94 14.86 -3.99 35.18
C GLU A 94 13.54 -4.61 35.64
N LEU A 95 13.53 -5.90 35.98
CA LEU A 95 12.35 -6.58 36.50
C LEU A 95 11.87 -6.00 37.85
N GLN A 96 12.79 -5.67 38.75
CA GLN A 96 12.46 -5.00 40.02
C GLN A 96 11.77 -3.65 39.78
N LYS A 97 12.23 -2.90 38.77
CA LYS A 97 11.63 -1.62 38.39
C LYS A 97 10.24 -1.79 37.78
N GLU A 98 10.02 -2.83 36.99
CA GLU A 98 8.70 -3.13 36.41
C GLU A 98 7.69 -3.61 37.45
N LEU A 99 8.14 -4.44 38.40
CA LEU A 99 7.30 -4.95 39.48
C LEU A 99 7.06 -3.91 40.58
N GLY A 100 7.97 -2.96 40.75
CA GLY A 100 7.94 -1.99 41.86
C GLY A 100 8.34 -2.58 43.22
N GLU A 101 8.81 -3.83 43.27
CA GLU A 101 9.14 -4.57 44.48
C GLU A 101 10.48 -5.32 44.34
N ASN A 102 11.22 -5.44 45.45
CA ASN A 102 12.49 -6.17 45.49
C ASN A 102 12.27 -7.68 45.63
N PHE A 103 12.05 -8.37 44.52
CA PHE A 103 11.86 -9.83 44.53
C PHE A 103 13.11 -10.60 45.02
N ILE A 104 14.32 -10.03 44.90
CA ILE A 104 15.56 -10.67 45.38
C ILE A 104 15.54 -10.77 46.90
N GLU A 105 15.01 -9.76 47.59
CA GLU A 105 14.88 -9.77 49.05
C GLU A 105 13.92 -10.88 49.52
N PHE A 106 12.89 -11.18 48.73
CA PHE A 106 11.93 -12.26 49.01
C PHE A 106 12.50 -13.65 48.69
N LEU A 107 13.21 -13.82 47.58
CA LEU A 107 13.73 -15.12 47.13
C LEU A 107 15.11 -15.48 47.72
N GLY A 108 15.82 -14.50 48.29
CA GLY A 108 17.16 -14.67 48.86
C GLY A 108 18.28 -14.81 47.83
N VAL A 109 17.96 -15.03 46.55
CA VAL A 109 18.89 -15.15 45.42
C VAL A 109 18.27 -14.60 44.14
N ASN A 110 19.11 -14.19 43.18
CA ASN A 110 18.65 -13.80 41.84
C ASN A 110 18.41 -15.05 40.96
N PRO A 111 17.16 -15.35 40.55
CA PRO A 111 16.85 -16.51 39.72
C PRO A 111 17.04 -16.22 38.21
N LEU A 112 17.34 -14.99 37.82
CA LEU A 112 17.43 -14.60 36.41
C LEU A 112 18.78 -15.01 35.82
N LYS A 113 18.72 -15.44 34.56
CA LYS A 113 19.89 -15.85 33.78
C LYS A 113 20.32 -14.72 32.83
N PRO A 114 21.61 -14.67 32.45
CA PRO A 114 22.06 -13.75 31.41
C PRO A 114 21.38 -14.09 30.07
N SER A 115 21.03 -13.06 29.30
CA SER A 115 20.38 -13.22 28.00
C SER A 115 21.00 -12.32 26.93
N VAL A 116 20.77 -12.67 25.67
CA VAL A 116 21.03 -11.81 24.52
C VAL A 116 19.71 -11.51 23.84
N ASP A 117 19.29 -10.26 23.91
CA ASP A 117 18.11 -9.78 23.20
C ASP A 117 18.47 -9.47 21.75
N ILE A 118 17.74 -10.08 20.83
CA ILE A 118 17.96 -9.98 19.39
C ILE A 118 16.75 -9.29 18.77
N LYS A 119 17.01 -8.20 18.06
CA LYS A 119 16.00 -7.57 17.20
C LYS A 119 16.26 -7.97 15.77
N PHE A 120 15.27 -8.57 15.11
CA PHE A 120 15.36 -8.90 13.69
C PHE A 120 14.92 -7.73 12.81
N HIS A 121 15.42 -7.67 11.58
CA HIS A 121 14.81 -6.85 10.54
C HIS A 121 13.41 -7.37 10.19
N ALA A 122 12.47 -6.47 9.90
CA ALA A 122 11.05 -6.82 9.68
C ALA A 122 10.82 -7.93 8.64
N GLN A 123 11.67 -8.00 7.61
CA GLN A 123 11.61 -9.00 6.54
C GLN A 123 11.85 -10.45 7.05
N TYR A 124 12.60 -10.60 8.14
CA TYR A 124 12.91 -11.88 8.77
C TYR A 124 12.10 -12.16 10.04
N ALA A 125 11.32 -11.18 10.52
CA ALA A 125 10.39 -11.31 11.63
C ALA A 125 9.04 -11.91 11.18
N ASN A 126 9.11 -13.10 10.58
CA ASN A 126 7.97 -13.91 10.18
C ASN A 126 8.03 -15.29 10.85
N PRO A 127 6.89 -16.00 11.01
CA PRO A 127 6.84 -17.22 11.81
C PRO A 127 7.83 -18.29 11.37
N ASP A 128 7.93 -18.52 10.06
CA ASP A 128 8.82 -19.53 9.48
C ASP A 128 10.30 -19.21 9.73
N SER A 129 10.68 -17.94 9.60
CA SER A 129 12.06 -17.49 9.81
C SER A 129 12.43 -17.51 11.28
N ILE A 130 11.53 -17.05 12.15
CA ILE A 130 11.73 -17.05 13.61
C ILE A 130 11.87 -18.49 14.14
N ALA A 131 11.01 -19.43 13.70
CA ALA A 131 11.12 -20.83 14.07
C ALA A 131 12.43 -21.48 13.56
N ARG A 132 12.96 -21.02 12.43
CA ARG A 132 14.28 -21.44 11.94
C ARG A 132 15.40 -20.91 12.82
N PHE A 133 15.37 -19.63 13.19
CA PHE A 133 16.38 -19.02 14.06
C PHE A 133 16.34 -19.60 15.48
N GLU A 134 15.16 -19.90 16.01
CA GLU A 134 15.00 -20.62 17.27
C GLU A 134 15.76 -21.95 17.24
N LYS A 135 15.55 -22.78 16.21
CA LYS A 135 16.26 -24.07 16.06
C LYS A 135 17.76 -23.90 15.88
N GLU A 136 18.18 -22.91 15.09
CA GLU A 136 19.59 -22.61 14.86
C GLU A 136 20.28 -22.17 16.14
N PHE A 137 19.66 -21.28 16.92
CA PHE A 137 20.26 -20.72 18.13
C PHE A 137 20.23 -21.69 19.29
N SER A 138 19.17 -22.49 19.44
CA SER A 138 19.09 -23.57 20.43
C SER A 138 20.13 -24.68 20.19
N ALA A 139 20.74 -24.77 19.01
CA ALA A 139 21.81 -25.74 18.73
C ALA A 139 23.17 -25.32 19.33
N TYR A 140 23.34 -24.08 19.77
CA TYR A 140 24.60 -23.61 20.35
C TYR A 140 24.79 -24.13 21.78
N PRO A 141 25.98 -24.66 22.13
CA PRO A 141 26.23 -25.19 23.47
C PRO A 141 26.05 -24.19 24.62
N GLN A 142 26.24 -22.90 24.35
CA GLN A 142 26.14 -21.79 25.30
C GLN A 142 24.68 -21.38 25.57
N VAL A 143 23.75 -21.73 24.68
CA VAL A 143 22.34 -21.38 24.77
C VAL A 143 21.62 -22.42 25.61
N GLU A 144 20.77 -21.94 26.51
CA GLU A 144 19.91 -22.78 27.33
C GLU A 144 18.51 -22.87 26.74
N GLU A 145 17.93 -21.72 26.40
CA GLU A 145 16.59 -21.62 25.84
C GLU A 145 16.49 -20.38 24.96
N VAL A 146 15.58 -20.41 23.99
CA VAL A 146 15.22 -19.25 23.18
C VAL A 146 13.78 -18.89 23.49
N TYR A 147 13.56 -17.68 24.01
CA TYR A 147 12.26 -17.18 24.38
C TYR A 147 11.78 -16.09 23.42
N TYR A 148 10.59 -16.26 22.87
CA TYR A 148 9.94 -15.23 22.05
C TYR A 148 8.42 -15.39 22.09
N GLN A 149 7.71 -14.29 21.85
CA GLN A 149 6.25 -14.30 21.86
C GLN A 149 5.70 -14.71 20.48
N GLU A 150 5.62 -16.01 20.22
CA GLU A 150 5.14 -16.57 18.93
C GLU A 150 3.77 -16.01 18.52
N SER A 151 2.85 -15.90 19.49
CA SER A 151 1.50 -15.37 19.25
C SER A 151 1.51 -13.94 18.70
N MET A 152 2.45 -13.08 19.13
CA MET A 152 2.58 -11.72 18.62
C MET A 152 3.14 -11.70 17.20
N VAL A 153 4.17 -12.52 16.91
CA VAL A 153 4.72 -12.64 15.55
C VAL A 153 3.64 -13.09 14.58
N ASN A 154 2.88 -14.13 14.95
CA ASN A 154 1.78 -14.66 14.15
C ASN A 154 0.67 -13.62 13.97
N LEU A 155 0.21 -12.99 15.05
CA LEU A 155 -0.88 -12.01 15.02
C LEU A 155 -0.56 -10.81 14.14
N VAL A 156 0.64 -10.24 14.24
CA VAL A 156 1.06 -9.11 13.40
C VAL A 156 1.12 -9.51 11.93
N ASN A 157 1.77 -10.64 11.62
CA ASN A 157 1.90 -11.11 10.23
C ASN A 157 0.53 -11.44 9.60
N GLU A 158 -0.34 -12.14 10.33
CA GLU A 158 -1.67 -12.48 9.86
C GLU A 158 -2.56 -11.26 9.66
N ASN A 159 -2.57 -10.33 10.62
CA ASN A 159 -3.41 -9.14 10.53
C ASN A 159 -2.99 -8.24 9.37
N LEU A 160 -1.67 -8.05 9.17
CA LEU A 160 -1.17 -7.32 8.00
C LEU A 160 -1.57 -7.99 6.69
N LYS A 161 -1.51 -9.32 6.62
CA LYS A 161 -1.97 -10.08 5.44
C LYS A 161 -3.47 -9.92 5.21
N LYS A 162 -4.29 -10.11 6.25
CA LYS A 162 -5.75 -9.97 6.21
C LYS A 162 -6.15 -8.56 5.74
N ILE A 163 -5.60 -7.52 6.38
CA ILE A 163 -5.85 -6.12 6.02
C ILE A 163 -5.43 -5.86 4.57
N SER A 164 -4.24 -6.32 4.16
CA SER A 164 -3.76 -6.14 2.79
C SER A 164 -4.69 -6.79 1.76
N VAL A 165 -5.19 -8.01 2.02
CA VAL A 165 -6.11 -8.71 1.13
C VAL A 165 -7.45 -7.98 1.02
N VAL A 166 -8.02 -7.53 2.15
CA VAL A 166 -9.27 -6.77 2.17
C VAL A 166 -9.14 -5.47 1.38
N ILE A 167 -8.06 -4.71 1.61
CA ILE A 167 -7.84 -3.46 0.88
C ILE A 167 -7.62 -3.73 -0.61
N LEU A 168 -6.84 -4.75 -0.97
CA LEU A 168 -6.60 -5.10 -2.38
C LEU A 168 -7.91 -5.49 -3.08
N ALA A 169 -8.77 -6.28 -2.44
CA ALA A 169 -10.08 -6.63 -2.96
C ALA A 169 -10.96 -5.38 -3.17
N PHE A 170 -10.96 -4.46 -2.21
CA PHE A 170 -11.71 -3.21 -2.31
C PHE A 170 -11.14 -2.28 -3.40
N SER A 171 -9.81 -2.19 -3.53
CA SER A 171 -9.14 -1.47 -4.62
C SER A 171 -9.48 -2.06 -5.99
N ALA A 172 -9.51 -3.40 -6.11
CA ALA A 172 -9.91 -4.07 -7.36
C ALA A 172 -11.36 -3.73 -7.73
N LEU A 173 -12.27 -3.74 -6.75
CA LEU A 173 -13.66 -3.32 -6.95
C LEU A 173 -13.76 -1.86 -7.42
N LEU A 174 -13.04 -0.94 -6.78
CA LEU A 174 -13.01 0.47 -7.19
C LEU A 174 -12.44 0.65 -8.59
N LEU A 175 -11.43 -0.13 -8.98
CA LEU A 175 -10.90 -0.11 -10.35
C LEU A 175 -11.96 -0.57 -11.36
N LEU A 176 -12.71 -1.63 -11.06
CA LEU A 176 -13.81 -2.09 -11.93
C LEU A 176 -14.90 -1.03 -12.06
N ILE A 177 -15.27 -0.37 -10.96
CA ILE A 177 -16.23 0.75 -10.96
C ILE A 177 -15.69 1.89 -11.81
N SER A 178 -14.41 2.23 -11.69
CA SER A 178 -13.73 3.25 -12.51
C SER A 178 -13.87 2.95 -14.00
N ILE A 179 -13.52 1.72 -14.40
CA ILE A 179 -13.57 1.26 -15.79
C ILE A 179 -15.01 1.30 -16.30
N ALA A 180 -15.99 0.87 -15.50
CA ALA A 180 -17.40 0.86 -15.87
C ALA A 180 -17.95 2.29 -16.08
N LEU A 181 -17.67 3.22 -15.15
CA LEU A 181 -18.05 4.63 -15.27
C LEU A 181 -17.43 5.25 -16.51
N PHE A 182 -16.14 5.02 -16.73
CA PHE A 182 -15.42 5.57 -17.86
C PHE A 182 -15.92 4.98 -19.19
N ASN A 183 -16.19 3.67 -19.25
CA ASN A 183 -16.80 3.02 -20.41
C ASN A 183 -18.17 3.64 -20.75
N ASN A 184 -19.00 3.89 -19.74
CA ASN A 184 -20.31 4.52 -19.94
C ASN A 184 -20.17 5.93 -20.53
N THR A 185 -19.27 6.75 -19.99
CA THR A 185 -18.99 8.08 -20.53
C THR A 185 -18.51 8.02 -21.98
N ILE A 186 -17.53 7.17 -22.29
CA ILE A 186 -17.01 7.06 -23.65
C ILE A 186 -18.10 6.56 -24.61
N ARG A 187 -18.95 5.62 -24.17
CA ARG A 187 -20.10 5.15 -24.96
C ARG A 187 -21.06 6.28 -25.30
N LEU A 188 -21.41 7.13 -24.32
CA LEU A 188 -22.26 8.29 -24.54
C LEU A 188 -21.60 9.30 -25.49
N LEU A 189 -20.29 9.55 -25.34
CA LEU A 189 -19.53 10.43 -26.23
C LEU A 189 -19.52 9.91 -27.67
N VAL A 190 -19.26 8.62 -27.85
CA VAL A 190 -19.27 7.95 -29.16
C VAL A 190 -20.65 7.99 -29.79
N TYR A 191 -21.71 7.68 -29.01
CA TYR A 191 -23.09 7.74 -29.49
C TYR A 191 -23.50 9.16 -29.93
N SER A 192 -23.04 10.19 -29.21
CA SER A 192 -23.28 11.60 -29.59
C SER A 192 -22.58 12.00 -30.90
N LYS A 193 -21.52 11.27 -31.29
CA LYS A 193 -20.72 11.51 -32.51
C LYS A 193 -20.96 10.44 -33.58
N ARG A 194 -21.99 9.60 -33.45
CA ARG A 194 -22.24 8.46 -34.34
C ARG A 194 -22.30 8.81 -35.82
N PHE A 195 -22.91 9.95 -36.18
CA PHE A 195 -23.01 10.40 -37.57
C PHE A 195 -21.64 10.74 -38.15
N ILE A 196 -20.81 11.47 -37.40
CA ILE A 196 -19.44 11.82 -37.82
C ILE A 196 -18.59 10.56 -37.99
N ILE A 197 -18.70 9.62 -37.05
CA ILE A 197 -18.01 8.32 -37.14
C ILE A 197 -18.47 7.56 -38.39
N LYS A 198 -19.78 7.54 -38.69
CA LYS A 198 -20.32 6.87 -39.88
C LYS A 198 -19.84 7.52 -41.17
N THR A 199 -19.84 8.84 -41.27
CA THR A 199 -19.29 9.56 -42.44
C THR A 199 -17.81 9.22 -42.64
N MET A 200 -17.01 9.20 -41.57
CA MET A 200 -15.60 8.79 -41.65
C MET A 200 -15.43 7.35 -42.15
N GLN A 201 -16.30 6.42 -41.72
CA GLN A 201 -16.29 5.05 -42.22
C GLN A 201 -16.69 4.93 -43.69
N LEU A 202 -17.58 5.80 -44.18
CA LEU A 202 -18.04 5.79 -45.59
C LEU A 202 -16.95 6.30 -46.55
N VAL A 203 -16.10 7.23 -46.12
CA VAL A 203 -14.95 7.71 -46.89
C VAL A 203 -13.69 6.84 -46.72
N GLY A 204 -13.80 5.67 -46.08
CA GLY A 204 -12.70 4.71 -45.95
C GLY A 204 -11.68 5.03 -44.85
N ALA A 205 -12.02 5.85 -43.85
CA ALA A 205 -11.09 6.14 -42.76
C ALA A 205 -10.72 4.88 -41.96
N ASN A 206 -9.43 4.67 -41.74
CA ASN A 206 -8.91 3.58 -40.90
C ASN A 206 -9.42 3.73 -39.44
N ARG A 207 -9.71 2.61 -38.75
CA ARG A 207 -10.12 2.57 -37.33
C ARG A 207 -9.23 3.44 -36.43
N LYS A 208 -7.91 3.43 -36.63
CA LYS A 208 -6.97 4.26 -35.85
C LYS A 208 -7.23 5.77 -36.01
N TYR A 209 -7.62 6.22 -37.20
CA TYR A 209 -7.97 7.63 -37.45
C TYR A 209 -9.23 8.04 -36.70
N ILE A 210 -10.23 7.16 -36.66
CA ILE A 210 -11.47 7.40 -35.90
C ILE A 210 -11.18 7.42 -34.39
N LEU A 211 -10.25 6.59 -33.92
CA LEU A 211 -9.92 6.40 -32.50
C LEU A 211 -9.14 7.59 -31.87
N ARG A 212 -8.19 8.16 -32.61
CA ARG A 212 -7.30 9.26 -32.16
C ARG A 212 -8.00 10.40 -31.41
N PRO A 213 -9.06 11.05 -31.94
CA PRO A 213 -9.71 12.16 -31.25
C PRO A 213 -10.37 11.76 -29.93
N PHE A 214 -10.81 10.51 -29.79
CA PHE A 214 -11.38 10.02 -28.53
C PHE A 214 -10.28 9.75 -27.51
N ILE A 215 -9.17 9.12 -27.91
CA ILE A 215 -8.03 8.87 -27.01
C ILE A 215 -7.47 10.18 -26.46
N LEU A 216 -7.27 11.19 -27.30
CA LEU A 216 -6.78 12.50 -26.85
C LEU A 216 -7.71 13.12 -25.81
N ARG A 217 -9.03 13.07 -26.04
CA ARG A 217 -10.03 13.55 -25.06
C ARG A 217 -10.03 12.72 -23.77
N GLY A 218 -9.89 11.40 -23.89
CA GLY A 218 -9.78 10.49 -22.76
C GLY A 218 -8.58 10.82 -21.89
N ILE A 219 -7.39 10.94 -22.50
CA ILE A 219 -6.16 11.32 -21.81
C ILE A 219 -6.31 12.68 -21.13
N LEU A 220 -6.88 13.69 -21.79
CA LEU A 220 -7.13 14.99 -21.15
C LEU A 220 -8.01 14.87 -19.91
N ASN A 221 -9.11 14.11 -19.97
CA ASN A 221 -9.95 13.86 -18.80
C ASN A 221 -9.18 13.11 -17.69
N GLY A 222 -8.30 12.15 -18.04
CA GLY A 222 -7.43 11.46 -17.10
C GLY A 222 -6.39 12.36 -16.44
N VAL A 223 -5.82 13.31 -17.20
CA VAL A 223 -4.90 14.33 -16.68
C VAL A 223 -5.64 15.24 -15.69
N PHE A 224 -6.77 15.83 -16.08
CA PHE A 224 -7.53 16.70 -15.16
C PHE A 224 -8.05 15.93 -13.94
N GLY A 225 -8.52 14.69 -14.12
CA GLY A 225 -9.00 13.84 -13.04
C GLY A 225 -7.88 13.48 -12.04
N SER A 226 -6.70 13.11 -12.54
CA SER A 226 -5.55 12.79 -11.69
C SER A 226 -4.99 14.01 -10.99
N VAL A 227 -4.89 15.16 -11.65
CA VAL A 227 -4.48 16.43 -11.01
C VAL A 227 -5.43 16.79 -9.87
N LEU A 228 -6.74 16.70 -10.09
CA LEU A 228 -7.72 16.99 -9.04
C LEU A 228 -7.62 15.97 -7.89
N ALA A 229 -7.44 14.69 -8.19
CA ALA A 229 -7.20 13.66 -7.18
C ALA A 229 -5.93 13.93 -6.35
N ILE A 230 -4.86 14.38 -6.99
CA ILE A 230 -3.60 14.74 -6.32
C ILE A 230 -3.82 15.92 -5.36
N PHE A 231 -4.56 16.96 -5.78
CA PHE A 231 -4.89 18.08 -4.89
C PHE A 231 -5.68 17.62 -3.67
N LEU A 232 -6.70 16.78 -3.85
CA LEU A 232 -7.47 16.22 -2.74
C LEU A 232 -6.59 15.36 -1.82
N PHE A 233 -5.74 14.51 -2.40
CA PHE A 233 -4.82 13.67 -1.66
C PHE A 233 -3.83 14.48 -0.83
N LEU A 234 -3.21 15.50 -1.42
CA LEU A 234 -2.32 16.42 -0.71
C LEU A 234 -3.05 17.20 0.39
N GLY A 235 -4.29 17.60 0.15
CA GLY A 235 -5.15 18.23 1.16
C GLY A 235 -5.36 17.33 2.38
N VAL A 236 -5.68 16.05 2.16
CA VAL A 236 -5.80 15.07 3.25
C VAL A 236 -4.48 14.88 3.99
N ILE A 237 -3.36 14.73 3.28
CA ILE A 237 -2.03 14.60 3.91
C ILE A 237 -1.70 15.83 4.76
N TYR A 238 -1.99 17.03 4.26
CA TYR A 238 -1.74 18.27 5.00
C TYR A 238 -2.55 18.33 6.30
N ILE A 239 -3.85 18.00 6.24
CA ILE A 239 -4.72 17.96 7.43
C ILE A 239 -4.26 16.87 8.41
N ALA A 240 -3.98 15.67 7.90
CA ALA A 240 -3.53 14.54 8.72
C ALA A 240 -2.20 14.83 9.42
N ARG A 241 -1.24 15.52 8.77
CA ARG A 241 0.02 15.92 9.42
C ARG A 241 -0.20 16.87 10.59
N ARG A 242 -1.22 17.72 10.52
CA ARG A 242 -1.52 18.72 11.55
C ARG A 242 -2.34 18.14 12.71
N GLN A 243 -3.29 17.26 12.42
CA GLN A 243 -4.23 16.74 13.42
C GLN A 243 -3.81 15.38 14.00
N MET A 244 -3.10 14.56 13.23
CA MET A 244 -2.73 13.19 13.59
C MET A 244 -1.28 12.89 13.17
N PRO A 245 -0.29 13.61 13.75
CA PRO A 245 1.11 13.47 13.34
C PRO A 245 1.64 12.04 13.53
N GLU A 246 1.15 11.32 14.55
CA GLU A 246 1.52 9.93 14.85
C GLU A 246 1.19 8.96 13.71
N ILE A 247 0.08 9.18 12.98
CA ILE A 247 -0.33 8.32 11.87
C ILE A 247 0.61 8.49 10.67
N LEU A 248 1.15 9.70 10.48
CA LEU A 248 2.04 10.02 9.38
C LEU A 248 3.52 10.08 9.76
N GLN A 249 3.88 9.76 11.01
CA GLN A 249 5.27 9.74 11.46
C GLN A 249 6.11 8.77 10.62
N PHE A 250 5.46 7.70 10.16
CA PHE A 250 6.06 6.72 9.29
C PHE A 250 5.87 7.05 7.81
N THR A 251 5.41 8.23 7.37
CA THR A 251 5.24 8.53 5.93
C THR A 251 6.25 9.59 5.44
N ASP A 252 7.24 9.13 4.66
CA ASP A 252 8.28 10.01 4.10
C ASP A 252 7.80 10.79 2.87
N GLY A 253 8.45 11.93 2.62
CA GLY A 253 8.23 12.74 1.41
C GLY A 253 8.45 11.94 0.12
N LYS A 254 9.41 11.00 0.12
CA LYS A 254 9.65 10.10 -1.03
C LYS A 254 8.44 9.21 -1.33
N THR A 255 7.78 8.71 -0.30
CA THR A 255 6.59 7.86 -0.44
C THR A 255 5.40 8.64 -0.96
N ILE A 256 5.21 9.87 -0.47
CA ILE A 256 4.20 10.79 -0.99
C ILE A 256 4.46 11.10 -2.46
N ALA A 257 5.71 11.41 -2.84
CA ALA A 257 6.07 11.67 -4.23
C ALA A 257 5.84 10.45 -5.14
N MET A 258 6.19 9.25 -4.67
CA MET A 258 5.92 7.99 -5.38
C MET A 258 4.42 7.76 -5.59
N LEU A 259 3.59 8.00 -4.56
CA LEU A 259 2.13 7.90 -4.68
C LEU A 259 1.58 8.92 -5.69
N ILE A 260 2.03 10.18 -5.65
CA ILE A 260 1.61 11.21 -6.63
C ILE A 260 1.91 10.76 -8.06
N LEU A 261 3.11 10.23 -8.31
CA LEU A 261 3.49 9.71 -9.62
C LEU A 261 2.58 8.54 -10.03
N LEU A 262 2.29 7.62 -9.11
CA LEU A 262 1.41 6.48 -9.36
C LEU A 262 -0.03 6.92 -9.65
N ILE A 263 -0.54 7.96 -8.98
CA ILE A 263 -1.86 8.55 -9.23
C ILE A 263 -1.92 9.14 -10.63
N PHE A 264 -0.90 9.92 -11.01
CA PHE A 264 -0.84 10.53 -12.33
C PHE A 264 -0.75 9.46 -13.42
N ALA A 265 0.18 8.51 -13.28
CA ALA A 265 0.37 7.41 -14.23
C ALA A 265 -0.89 6.53 -14.36
N SER A 266 -1.51 6.15 -13.25
CA SER A 266 -2.76 5.36 -13.27
C SER A 266 -3.90 6.12 -13.92
N GLY A 267 -4.02 7.44 -13.70
CA GLY A 267 -5.00 8.28 -14.39
C GLY A 267 -4.84 8.27 -15.91
N LEU A 268 -3.60 8.41 -16.42
CA LEU A 268 -3.32 8.33 -17.86
C LEU A 268 -3.60 6.94 -18.42
N ILE A 269 -3.12 5.90 -17.74
CA ILE A 269 -3.23 4.50 -18.19
C ILE A 269 -4.70 4.09 -18.21
N LEU A 270 -5.45 4.31 -17.13
CA LEU A 270 -6.86 3.95 -17.04
C LEU A 270 -7.69 4.69 -18.08
N ALA A 271 -7.47 5.99 -18.25
CA ALA A 271 -8.20 6.77 -19.24
C ALA A 271 -7.86 6.34 -20.68
N GLY A 272 -6.59 6.11 -20.98
CA GLY A 272 -6.13 5.67 -22.29
C GLY A 272 -6.65 4.28 -22.66
N LEU A 273 -6.38 3.28 -21.81
CA LEU A 273 -6.78 1.88 -22.04
C LEU A 273 -8.30 1.75 -22.14
N THR A 274 -9.04 2.38 -21.21
CA THR A 274 -10.50 2.26 -21.22
C THR A 274 -11.12 2.93 -22.44
N THR A 275 -10.56 4.07 -22.90
CA THR A 275 -11.01 4.70 -24.15
C THR A 275 -10.82 3.77 -25.35
N VAL A 276 -9.62 3.18 -25.48
CA VAL A 276 -9.31 2.25 -26.58
C VAL A 276 -10.28 1.08 -26.57
N MET A 277 -10.49 0.45 -25.41
CA MET A 277 -11.39 -0.70 -25.27
C MET A 277 -12.84 -0.32 -25.63
N ALA A 278 -13.35 0.79 -25.12
CA ALA A 278 -14.74 1.21 -25.33
C ALA A 278 -15.03 1.58 -26.79
N VAL A 279 -14.13 2.33 -27.43
CA VAL A 279 -14.33 2.74 -28.83
C VAL A 279 -14.09 1.59 -29.80
N ASN A 280 -13.09 0.73 -29.58
CA ASN A 280 -12.90 -0.47 -30.40
C ASN A 280 -14.12 -1.40 -30.33
N LYS A 281 -14.70 -1.58 -29.13
CA LYS A 281 -15.94 -2.34 -28.97
C LYS A 281 -17.08 -1.74 -29.79
N TYR A 282 -17.20 -0.42 -29.87
CA TYR A 282 -18.23 0.23 -30.69
C TYR A 282 -17.96 0.08 -32.20
N LEU A 283 -16.72 0.26 -32.64
CA LEU A 283 -16.34 0.15 -34.06
C LEU A 283 -16.38 -1.28 -34.60
N GLY A 284 -16.30 -2.29 -33.71
CA GLY A 284 -16.39 -3.71 -34.06
C GLY A 284 -17.82 -4.24 -34.20
N ILE A 285 -18.85 -3.47 -33.83
CA ILE A 285 -20.24 -3.85 -34.08
C ILE A 285 -20.52 -3.61 -35.57
N GLU A 286 -20.49 -4.69 -36.36
CA GLU A 286 -20.68 -4.66 -37.82
C GLU A 286 -22.12 -4.36 -38.26
N ARG A 287 -22.22 -3.96 -39.53
CA ARG A 287 -23.18 -3.04 -40.15
C ARG A 287 -24.66 -3.47 -40.21
N ASP A 288 -25.03 -4.65 -39.72
CA ASP A 288 -26.36 -5.25 -39.95
C ASP A 288 -27.35 -5.17 -38.78
N ARG A 289 -26.93 -4.74 -37.59
CA ARG A 289 -27.84 -4.59 -36.43
C ARG A 289 -28.25 -3.15 -36.11
N LEU A 290 -28.20 -2.26 -37.11
CA LEU A 290 -28.66 -0.88 -36.95
C LEU A 290 -30.04 -0.61 -37.59
N TYR A 291 -30.65 -1.64 -38.20
CA TYR A 291 -31.99 -1.60 -38.80
C TYR A 291 -33.04 -2.42 -38.03
N TYR A 292 -32.70 -2.90 -36.83
CA TYR A 292 -33.64 -3.48 -35.86
C TYR A 292 -33.35 -2.95 -34.46
#